data_AF-A0A6B3D1W3-F1
#
_entry.id   AF-A0A6B3D1W3-F1
#
_cell.length_a   1.000
_cell.length_b   1.000
_cell.length_c   1.000
_cell.angle_alpha   90.00
_cell.angle_beta   90.00
_cell.angle_gamma   90.00
#
_symmetry.space_group_name_H-M   'P 1'
#
loop_
_entity.id
_entity.type
_entity.pdbx_description
1 polymer ?
#
loop_
_entity_poly.entity_id
_entity_poly.type
_entity_poly.pdbx_seq_one_letter_code
_entity_poly.pdbx_strand_id
1 'polypeptide(L)' 'AILGIDELGEEDKLVVHRARRVERFLSQNTHVAKQFTGVDGSDVPLDESIAAFNAICDGEYDHFPEQAFFM' A
#
# COMPACT_ATOMS: atom_id res chain seq x y z
N ALA A 1 25.95 9.57 10.86
CA ALA A 1 24.80 8.84 11.41
C ALA A 1 23.71 8.83 10.34
N ILE A 2 23.01 7.71 10.14
CA ILE A 2 21.81 7.69 9.30
C ILE A 2 20.68 8.20 10.20
N LEU A 3 20.00 9.26 9.80
CA LEU A 3 18.86 9.84 10.52
C LEU A 3 17.66 8.90 10.38
N GLY A 4 16.91 8.69 11.47
CA GLY A 4 15.69 7.88 11.47
C GLY A 4 14.48 8.64 10.89
N ILE A 5 13.36 7.95 10.69
CA ILE A 5 12.11 8.58 10.22
C ILE A 5 11.65 9.69 11.16
N ASP A 6 11.92 9.56 12.46
CA ASP A 6 11.53 10.54 13.48
C ASP A 6 12.18 11.92 13.25
N GLU A 7 13.32 11.96 12.56
CA GLU A 7 14.11 13.16 12.25
C GLU A 7 13.61 13.89 10.98
N LEU A 8 12.66 13.31 10.25
CA LEU A 8 12.06 13.93 9.06
C LEU A 8 11.08 15.05 9.44
N GLY A 9 10.87 16.00 8.53
CA GLY A 9 9.77 16.95 8.63
C GLY A 9 8.42 16.23 8.53
N GLU A 10 7.35 16.86 9.05
CA GLU A 10 6.01 16.24 9.05
C GLU A 10 5.50 15.94 7.63
N GLU A 11 5.81 16.79 6.65
CA GLU A 11 5.47 16.55 5.24
C GLU A 11 6.21 15.31 4.68
N ASP A 12 7.50 15.18 4.96
CA ASP A 12 8.30 14.04 4.52
C ASP A 12 7.84 12.74 5.19
N LYS A 13 7.47 12.78 6.48
CA LYS A 13 6.87 11.65 7.18
C LYS A 13 5.58 11.21 6.50
N LEU A 14 4.72 12.16 6.15
CA LEU A 14 3.47 11.87 5.43
C LEU A 14 3.75 11.19 4.09
N VAL A 15 4.71 11.70 3.32
CA VAL A 15 5.13 11.10 2.04
C VAL A 15 5.64 9.67 2.27
N VAL A 16 6.49 9.45 3.26
CA VAL A 16 7.02 8.11 3.60
C VAL A 16 5.88 7.15 3.97
N HIS A 17 4.92 7.57 4.79
CA HIS A 17 3.79 6.73 5.19
C HIS A 17 2.89 6.37 4.00
N ARG A 18 2.57 7.34 3.13
CA ARG A 18 1.79 7.05 1.90
C ARG A 18 2.57 6.16 0.94
N ALA A 19 3.88 6.38 0.76
CA ALA A 19 4.72 5.53 -0.07
C ALA A 19 4.76 4.07 0.43
N ARG A 20 4.85 3.87 1.76
CA ARG A 20 4.79 2.53 2.36
C ARG A 20 3.44 1.85 2.15
N ARG A 21 2.33 2.60 2.23
CA ARG A 21 0.99 2.06 1.88
C ARG A 21 0.92 1.64 0.42
N VAL A 22 1.41 2.48 -0.50
CA VAL A 22 1.48 2.16 -1.94
C VAL A 22 2.32 0.92 -2.18
N GLU A 23 3.51 0.82 -1.58
CA GLU A 23 4.40 -0.35 -1.68
C GLU A 23 3.67 -1.63 -1.25
N ARG A 24 2.92 -1.60 -0.15
CA ARG A 24 2.13 -2.73 0.33
C ARG A 24 0.96 -3.03 -0.60
N PHE A 25 0.26 -2.01 -1.07
CA PHE A 25 -0.93 -2.14 -1.91
C PHE A 25 -0.64 -2.70 -3.31
N LEU A 26 0.62 -2.64 -3.76
CA LEU A 26 1.08 -3.35 -4.95
C LEU A 26 1.10 -4.88 -4.77
N SER A 27 0.95 -5.39 -3.55
CA SER A 27 0.80 -6.83 -3.30
C SER A 27 -0.60 -7.30 -3.69
N GLN A 28 -0.68 -8.48 -4.30
CA GLN A 28 -1.94 -9.10 -4.69
C GLN A 28 -1.80 -10.62 -4.68
N ASN A 29 -2.88 -11.31 -4.31
CA ASN A 29 -2.94 -12.76 -4.42
C ASN A 29 -2.96 -13.18 -5.89
N THR A 30 -1.89 -13.84 -6.34
CA THR A 30 -1.81 -14.34 -7.72
C THR A 30 -2.43 -15.73 -7.83
N HIS A 31 -3.15 -16.00 -8.93
CA HIS A 31 -3.81 -17.28 -9.17
C HIS A 31 -2.86 -18.49 -9.07
N VAL A 32 -1.61 -18.33 -9.51
CA VAL A 32 -0.58 -19.39 -9.48
C VAL A 32 -0.06 -19.67 -8.07
N ALA A 33 -0.14 -18.68 -7.17
CA ALA A 33 0.38 -18.80 -5.81
C ALA A 33 -0.55 -19.56 -4.87
N LYS A 34 -1.82 -19.79 -5.25
CA LYS A 34 -2.82 -20.52 -4.43
C LYS A 34 -2.31 -21.85 -3.90
N GLN A 35 -1.55 -22.60 -4.71
CA GLN A 35 -0.98 -23.89 -4.30
C GLN A 35 0.03 -23.79 -3.13
N PHE A 36 0.64 -22.62 -2.93
CA PHE A 36 1.63 -22.36 -1.89
C PHE A 36 1.04 -21.60 -0.69
N THR A 37 0.13 -20.65 -0.94
CA THR A 37 -0.43 -19.78 0.11
C THR A 37 -1.78 -20.27 0.65
N GLY A 38 -2.51 -21.07 -0.11
CA GLY A 38 -3.89 -21.46 0.20
C GLY A 38 -4.93 -20.35 -0.03
N VAL A 39 -4.51 -19.17 -0.48
CA VAL A 39 -5.38 -18.00 -0.73
C VAL A 39 -5.75 -17.96 -2.22
N ASP A 40 -7.03 -17.69 -2.50
CA ASP A 40 -7.52 -17.54 -3.88
C ASP A 40 -6.90 -16.31 -4.55
N GLY A 41 -6.55 -16.46 -5.82
CA GLY A 41 -6.10 -15.33 -6.63
C GLY A 41 -7.25 -14.35 -6.87
N SER A 42 -6.90 -13.08 -7.02
CA SER A 42 -7.85 -12.01 -7.35
C SER A 42 -7.46 -11.32 -8.64
N ASP A 43 -8.42 -10.65 -9.27
CA ASP A 43 -8.23 -9.72 -10.37
C ASP A 43 -8.88 -8.39 -9.97
N VAL A 44 -8.27 -7.27 -10.36
CA VAL A 44 -8.79 -5.92 -10.10
C VAL A 44 -8.90 -5.18 -11.44
N PRO A 45 -10.06 -4.59 -11.76
CA PRO A 45 -10.21 -3.75 -12.93
C PRO A 45 -9.24 -2.57 -12.95
N LEU A 46 -8.87 -2.10 -14.15
CA LEU A 46 -7.91 -1.01 -14.31
C LEU A 46 -8.43 0.31 -13.72
N ASP A 47 -9.70 0.62 -13.92
CA ASP A 47 -10.37 1.81 -13.40
C ASP A 47 -10.42 1.81 -11.87
N GLU A 48 -10.74 0.67 -11.26
CA GLU A 48 -10.69 0.51 -9.80
C GLU A 48 -9.26 0.65 -9.27
N SER A 49 -8.26 0.11 -9.98
CA SER A 49 -6.86 0.23 -9.60
C SER A 49 -6.42 1.70 -9.59
N ILE A 50 -6.69 2.44 -10.66
CA ILE A 50 -6.35 3.87 -10.78
C ILE A 50 -7.05 4.67 -9.68
N ALA A 51 -8.34 4.44 -9.44
CA ALA A 51 -9.09 5.13 -8.41
C ALA A 51 -8.51 4.87 -7.00
N ALA A 52 -8.18 3.62 -6.68
CA ALA A 52 -7.61 3.27 -5.39
C ALA A 52 -6.23 3.90 -5.17
N PHE A 53 -5.32 3.85 -6.16
CA PHE A 53 -4.00 4.47 -6.04
C PHE A 53 -4.09 5.99 -5.90
N ASN A 54 -5.01 6.65 -6.62
CA ASN A 54 -5.23 8.09 -6.45
C ASN A 54 -5.71 8.42 -5.03
N ALA A 55 -6.71 7.70 -4.51
CA ALA A 55 -7.23 7.93 -3.17
C ALA A 55 -6.18 7.71 -2.06
N ILE A 56 -5.25 6.76 -2.22
CA ILE A 56 -4.10 6.59 -1.32
C ILE A 56 -3.17 7.81 -1.39
N CYS A 57 -2.84 8.27 -2.60
CA CYS A 57 -1.97 9.42 -2.81
C CYS A 57 -2.59 10.73 -2.28
N ASP A 58 -3.90 10.88 -2.41
CA ASP A 58 -4.68 12.04 -1.93
C ASP A 58 -4.88 12.02 -0.41
N GLY A 59 -4.62 10.88 0.23
CA GLY A 59 -4.64 10.71 1.69
C GLY A 59 -5.98 10.30 2.28
N GLU A 60 -6.94 9.88 1.44
CA GLU A 60 -8.26 9.46 1.90
C GLU A 60 -8.18 8.30 2.91
N TYR A 61 -7.14 7.46 2.79
CA TYR A 61 -6.91 6.30 3.65
C TYR A 61 -5.81 6.50 4.70
N ASP A 62 -5.40 7.73 5.00
CA ASP A 62 -4.31 7.99 5.96
C ASP A 62 -4.61 7.55 7.41
N HIS A 63 -5.89 7.35 7.72
CA HIS A 63 -6.37 6.88 9.01
C HIS A 63 -6.25 5.35 9.19
N PHE A 64 -5.97 4.60 8.12
CA PHE A 64 -5.77 3.15 8.20
C PHE A 64 -4.31 2.78 8.49
N PRO A 65 -4.08 1.69 9.25
CA PRO A 65 -2.74 1.18 9.48
C PRO A 65 -2.14 0.63 8.18
N GLU A 66 -0.82 0.74 8.01
CA GLU A 66 -0.10 0.25 6.82
C GLU A 66 -0.37 -1.25 6.53
N GLN A 67 -0.60 -2.05 7.57
CA GLN A 67 -0.89 -3.48 7.46
C GLN A 67 -2.19 -3.77 6.68
N ALA A 68 -3.14 -2.84 6.66
CA ALA A 68 -4.40 -3.01 5.92
C ALA A 68 -4.23 -3.01 4.40
N PHE A 69 -3.07 -2.56 3.91
CA PHE A 69 -2.76 -2.47 2.48
C PHE A 69 -2.00 -3.71 1.97
N PHE A 70 -1.80 -4.72 2.80
CA PHE A 70 -1.04 -5.91 2.45
C PHE A 70 -1.96 -7.12 2.30
N MET A 71 -1.88 -7.76 1.13
CA MET A 71 -2.49 -9.05 0.73
C MET A 71 -3.99 -9.22 0.97
#